data_AF-A0A5C4SZ87-F1
#
_entry.id   AF-A0A5C4SZ87-F1
#
_cell.length_a   1.000
_cell.length_b   1.000
_cell.length_c   1.000
_cell.angle_alpha   90.00
_cell.angle_beta   90.00
_cell.angle_gamma   90.00
#
_symmetry.space_group_name_H-M   'P 1'
#
loop_
_entity.id
_entity.type
_entity.pdbx_description
1 polymer ?
#
loop_
_entity_poly.entity_id
_entity_poly.type
_entity_poly.pdbx_seq_one_letter_code
_entity_poly.pdbx_strand_id
1 'polypeptide(L)' 'MWPVIGLIAGAAIVSVLEVPAMVRGRMKKDLAVFACLLAAALTISIFYTLHVAVPNPTQLITRLFMPISKWLEQLLS' A
#
# COMPACT_ATOMS: atom_id res chain seq x y z
N MET A 1 1.30 -9.05 -16.69
CA MET A 1 0.55 -9.99 -15.82
C MET A 1 1.46 -10.77 -14.86
N TRP A 2 2.68 -11.14 -15.24
CA TRP A 2 3.68 -11.77 -14.36
C TRP A 2 3.90 -11.09 -12.99
N PRO A 3 3.95 -9.75 -12.86
CA PRO A 3 4.16 -9.13 -11.55
C PRO A 3 2.97 -9.31 -10.59
N VAL A 4 1.75 -9.36 -11.13
CA VAL A 4 0.53 -9.62 -10.33
C VAL A 4 0.54 -11.06 -9.80
N ILE A 5 0.99 -12.02 -10.61
CA ILE A 5 1.14 -13.41 -10.18
C ILE A 5 2.17 -13.49 -9.04
N GLY A 6 3.30 -12.79 -9.15
CA GLY A 6 4.31 -12.71 -8.09
C GLY A 6 3.76 -12.10 -6.79
N LEU A 7 2.94 -11.05 -6.89
CA LEU A 7 2.26 -10.42 -5.75
C LEU A 7 1.31 -11.37 -5.04
N ILE A 8 0.46 -12.08 -5.80
CA ILE A 8 -0.48 -13.06 -5.24
C ILE A 8 0.28 -14.23 -4.60
N ALA A 9 1.33 -14.73 -5.27
CA ALA A 9 2.17 -15.80 -4.73
C ALA A 9 2.86 -15.37 -3.41
N GLY A 10 3.40 -14.15 -3.35
CA GLY A 10 3.99 -13.60 -2.14
C GLY A 10 2.98 -13.48 -0.99
N ALA A 11 1.79 -12.95 -1.26
CA ALA A 11 0.72 -12.87 -0.27
C ALA A 11 0.27 -14.26 0.22
N ALA A 12 0.21 -15.25 -0.66
CA ALA A 12 -0.10 -16.63 -0.31
C ALA A 12 0.98 -17.24 0.59
N ILE A 13 2.27 -17.05 0.28
CA ILE A 13 3.39 -17.54 1.11
C ILE A 13 3.31 -16.95 2.52
N VAL A 14 3.18 -15.63 2.64
CA VAL A 14 3.08 -14.97 3.95
C VAL A 14 1.86 -15.46 4.72
N SER A 15 0.72 -15.63 4.04
CA SER A 15 -0.49 -16.17 4.66
C SER A 15 -0.28 -17.59 5.20
N VAL A 16 0.38 -18.47 4.45
CA VAL A 16 0.66 -19.85 4.88
C VAL A 16 1.61 -19.90 6.09
N LEU A 17 2.51 -18.93 6.24
CA LEU A 17 3.41 -18.87 7.39
C LEU A 17 2.72 -18.31 8.64
N GLU A 18 1.97 -17.21 8.50
CA GLU A 18 1.43 -16.45 9.65
C GLU A 18 0.04 -16.91 10.08
N VAL A 19 -0.86 -17.24 9.14
CA VAL A 19 -2.26 -17.58 9.44
C VAL A 19 -2.38 -18.83 10.34
N PRO A 20 -1.62 -19.93 10.13
CA PRO A 20 -1.74 -21.10 10.98
C PRO A 20 -1.35 -20.82 12.44
N ALA A 21 -0.34 -19.98 12.66
CA ALA A 21 0.08 -19.57 14.00
C ALA A 21 -1.05 -18.80 14.72
N MET A 22 -1.65 -17.82 14.03
CA MET A 22 -2.77 -17.03 14.56
C MET A 22 -4.04 -17.87 14.82
N VAL A 23 -4.37 -18.80 13.90
CA VAL A 23 -5.53 -19.69 14.03
C VAL A 23 -5.36 -20.65 15.22
N ARG A 24 -4.16 -21.24 15.38
CA ARG A 24 -3.84 -22.09 16.55
C ARG A 24 -3.91 -21.31 17.86
N GLY A 25 -3.43 -20.06 17.87
CA GLY A 25 -3.53 -19.16 19.02
C GLY A 25 -4.94 -18.64 19.33
N ARG A 26 -5.95 -18.99 18.52
CA ARG A 26 -7.32 -18.43 18.57
C ARG A 26 -7.37 -16.88 18.54
N MET A 27 -6.36 -16.25 17.95
CA MET A 27 -6.19 -14.79 17.91
C MET A 27 -7.02 -14.20 16.76
N LYS A 28 -8.36 -14.26 16.88
CA LYS A 28 -9.28 -13.84 15.81
C LYS A 28 -9.17 -12.35 15.45
N LYS A 29 -8.88 -11.49 16.45
CA LYS A 29 -8.68 -10.05 16.23
C LYS A 29 -7.43 -9.79 15.40
N ASP A 30 -6.35 -10.45 15.74
CA ASP A 30 -5.05 -10.27 15.08
C ASP A 30 -5.09 -10.83 13.66
N LEU A 31 -5.79 -11.95 13.45
CA LEU A 31 -6.07 -12.48 12.12
C LEU A 31 -6.86 -11.48 11.26
N ALA A 32 -7.85 -10.79 11.83
CA ALA A 32 -8.62 -9.79 11.11
C ALA A 32 -7.76 -8.56 10.74
N VAL A 33 -6.91 -8.08 11.66
CA VAL A 33 -5.97 -6.98 11.40
C VAL A 33 -4.96 -7.37 10.32
N PHE A 34 -4.37 -8.57 10.43
CA PHE A 34 -3.45 -9.11 9.44
C PHE A 34 -4.11 -9.21 8.05
N ALA A 35 -5.30 -9.80 7.97
CA ALA A 35 -6.03 -9.94 6.71
C ALA A 35 -6.38 -8.58 6.08
N CYS A 36 -6.78 -7.60 6.90
CA CYS A 36 -7.09 -6.25 6.43
C CYS A 36 -5.83 -5.55 5.87
N LEU A 37 -4.71 -5.62 6.59
CA LEU A 37 -3.43 -5.07 6.16
C LEU A 37 -2.92 -5.74 4.88
N LEU A 38 -2.97 -7.08 4.82
CA LEU A 38 -2.53 -7.85 3.67
C LEU A 38 -3.38 -7.53 2.43
N ALA A 39 -4.70 -7.45 2.60
CA ALA A 39 -5.62 -7.06 1.53
C ALA A 39 -5.31 -5.63 1.03
N ALA A 40 -5.15 -4.66 1.94
CA ALA A 40 -4.79 -3.29 1.58
C ALA A 40 -3.47 -3.22 0.79
N ALA A 41 -2.43 -3.89 1.29
CA ALA A 41 -1.12 -3.93 0.63
C ALA A 41 -1.20 -4.57 -0.77
N LEU A 42 -1.96 -5.67 -0.91
CA LEU A 42 -2.13 -6.37 -2.18
C LEU A 42 -2.92 -5.52 -3.18
N THR A 43 -4.02 -4.90 -2.76
CA THR A 43 -4.83 -4.00 -3.61
C THR A 43 -4.01 -2.82 -4.13
N ILE A 44 -3.28 -2.13 -3.25
CA ILE A 44 -2.44 -0.99 -3.63
C ILE A 44 -1.36 -1.43 -4.62
N SER A 45 -0.69 -2.54 -4.34
CA SER A 45 0.38 -3.06 -5.20
C SER A 45 -0.12 -3.51 -6.57
N ILE A 46 -1.30 -4.13 -6.64
CA ILE A 46 -1.94 -4.51 -7.90
C ILE A 46 -2.31 -3.27 -8.71
N PHE A 47 -2.94 -2.26 -8.08
CA PHE A 47 -3.30 -1.03 -8.77
C PHE A 47 -2.07 -0.29 -9.31
N TYR A 48 -0.99 -0.25 -8.53
CA TYR A 48 0.29 0.32 -8.96
C TYR A 48 0.88 -0.43 -10.15
N THR A 49 0.86 -1.77 -10.10
CA THR A 49 1.34 -2.66 -11.17
C THR A 49 0.52 -2.52 -12.46
N LEU A 50 -0.78 -2.32 -12.34
CA LEU A 50 -1.68 -2.12 -13.48
C LEU A 50 -1.57 -0.70 -14.07
N HIS A 51 -0.69 0.16 -13.54
CA HIS A 51 -0.59 1.57 -13.90
C HIS A 51 -1.94 2.29 -13.88
N VAL A 52 -2.87 1.80 -13.06
CA VAL A 52 -4.10 2.54 -12.75
C VAL A 52 -3.64 3.80 -12.04
N ALA A 53 -4.16 4.95 -12.47
CA ALA A 53 -3.86 6.24 -11.88
C ALA A 53 -4.45 6.30 -10.46
N VAL A 54 -3.79 5.62 -9.52
CA VAL A 54 -3.96 5.87 -8.11
C VAL A 54 -3.44 7.29 -7.89
N PRO A 55 -4.26 8.20 -7.33
CA PRO A 55 -3.81 9.55 -7.03
C PRO A 55 -2.55 9.43 -6.17
N ASN A 56 -1.40 9.77 -6.77
CA ASN A 56 -0.13 9.56 -6.13
C ASN A 56 -0.08 10.48 -4.90
N PRO A 57 0.12 9.98 -3.68
CA PRO A 57 0.16 10.81 -2.49
C PRO A 57 1.24 11.90 -2.62
N THR A 58 2.32 11.65 -3.36
CA THR A 58 3.30 12.69 -3.66
C THR A 58 2.76 13.78 -4.58
N GLN A 59 1.88 13.50 -5.55
CA GLN A 59 1.22 14.55 -6.33
C GLN A 59 0.26 15.39 -5.48
N LEU A 60 -0.41 14.77 -4.50
CA LEU A 60 -1.24 15.48 -3.53
C LEU A 60 -0.38 16.43 -2.68
N ILE A 61 0.73 15.92 -2.16
CA ILE A 61 1.72 16.71 -1.40
C ILE A 61 2.27 17.83 -2.29
N THR A 62 2.68 17.56 -3.52
CA THR A 62 3.17 18.57 -4.46
C THR A 62 2.14 19.66 -4.72
N ARG A 63 0.85 19.32 -4.87
CA ARG A 63 -0.21 20.34 -5.03
C ARG A 63 -0.40 21.19 -3.76
N LEU A 64 -0.27 20.58 -2.59
CA LEU A 64 -0.39 21.28 -1.30
C LEU A 64 0.78 22.23 -1.05
N PHE A 65 2.00 21.81 -1.41
CA PHE A 65 3.22 22.58 -1.19
C PHE A 65 3.59 23.52 -2.34
N MET A 66 3.03 23.33 -3.54
CA MET A 66 3.21 24.23 -4.69
C MET A 66 3.01 25.73 -4.37
N PRO A 67 1.93 26.15 -3.69
CA PRO A 67 1.75 27.57 -3.37
C PRO A 67 2.84 28.11 -2.43
N ILE A 68 3.33 27.28 -1.50
CA ILE A 68 4.41 27.65 -0.58
C ILE A 68 5.73 27.80 -1.35
N SER A 69 6.02 26.88 -2.27
CA SER A 69 7.21 26.96 -3.13
C SER A 69 7.22 28.22 -3.99
N LYS A 70 6.08 28.57 -4.60
CA LYS A 70 5.96 29.82 -5.38
C LYS A 70 6.13 31.07 -4.52
N TRP A 71 5.59 31.06 -3.30
CA TRP A 71 5.80 32.14 -2.34
C TRP A 71 7.28 32.29 -1.95
N LEU A 72 7.97 31.18 -1.74
CA LEU A 72 9.40 31.18 -1.42
C LEU A 72 10.25 31.69 -2.60
N GLU A 73 9.94 31.25 -3.82
CA GLU A 73 10.61 31.72 -5.04
C GLU A 73 10.46 33.24 -5.22
N GLN A 74 9.27 33.79 -4.94
CA GLN A 74 9.02 35.24 -4.98
C GLN A 74 9.74 36.03 -3.88
N LEU A 75 10.02 35.42 -2.72
CA LEU A 75 10.76 36.06 -1.64
C LEU A 75 12.28 36.04 -1.85
N LEU A 76 12.78 35.09 -2.63
CA LEU A 76 14.20 34.89 -2.92
C LEU A 76 14.65 35.58 -4.23
N SER A 77 13.71 36.04 -5.06
CA SER A 77 13.93 36.86 -6.27
C SER A 77 13.87 38.35 -5.98
#